data_AF-A0A535SRZ5-F1
#
_entry.id   AF-A0A535SRZ5-F1
#
_cell.length_a   1.000
_cell.length_b   1.000
_cell.length_c   1.000
_cell.angle_alpha   90.00
_cell.angle_beta   90.00
_cell.angle_gamma   90.00
#
_symmetry.space_group_name_H-M   'P 1'
#
loop_
_entity.id
_entity.type
_entity.pdbx_description
1 polymer ?
#
loop_
_entity_poly.entity_id
_entity_poly.type
_entity_poly.pdbx_seq_one_letter_code
_entity_poly.pdbx_strand_id
1 'polypeptide(L)'
;MGMAVQPIRIVPLRLEAAAPVVRPQLTYRGGPLLASVEAFLFFWGDAWQQAPQSALVQQLNDFFVFVLASPLMDQLSEYSTLDFAITHGSRSGAIALTTAPPPSVEDADIQRFVQEEIASDPAVPQPTANSLYFVFLPPGVTVGLDGGSPCVSFCGYHSAIDDKVFYAVMPYPDCGGCTGGLTVFDALTSTSSHELCEAITDPVPGRGWYDDQNGEIGDICARRLPGAARVVETAGQVHLSTKKSPIEHVVIIVKENHGYDNYFGKFPGGNGVALAASPNPPPKDPDHRHAAWLTRDKTAPRLAFPQSEIASYWGYARQFTLCDNYYTDVAGPSTPNHLMLIMADSKLVDNPSTSYRKHPGPALYDQPSLPSQLDAARLSWTNYNGYAFEFIKYTAGKKRPWQQFATDAAAGELPSVSWLYADEIMSEHPADTATQRAAGAGDVNKGSQWTASQVQAVVSAGLWAKVAILITWDDWGGWWDHVAPPEVEKWKDGTQFRYGGRVPCLVLSPYARAGYVSKALHSHVSLVKFCEANFGLPSLNARTKASDAMEDCFDLTQKPLPPPQ
;
A
#
# COMPACT_ATOMS: atom_id res chain seq x y z
N MET A 1 -26.41 -6.83 -1.56
CA MET A 1 -25.73 -7.08 -2.84
C MET A 1 -24.68 -6.00 -2.99
N GLY A 2 -23.41 -6.32 -2.71
CA GLY A 2 -22.31 -5.34 -2.76
C GLY A 2 -21.82 -5.17 -4.20
N MET A 3 -21.80 -3.93 -4.68
CA MET A 3 -21.15 -3.61 -5.96
C MET A 3 -19.64 -3.61 -5.77
N ALA A 4 -18.93 -4.21 -6.72
CA ALA A 4 -17.48 -4.29 -6.75
C ALA A 4 -16.87 -2.89 -6.95
N VAL A 5 -15.89 -2.55 -6.12
CA VAL A 5 -15.06 -1.35 -6.28
C VAL A 5 -14.14 -1.55 -7.48
N GLN A 6 -14.22 -0.67 -8.48
CA GLN A 6 -13.31 -0.70 -9.64
C GLN A 6 -12.16 0.30 -9.44
N PRO A 7 -10.93 -0.04 -9.87
CA PRO A 7 -9.79 0.86 -9.78
C PRO A 7 -9.97 2.08 -10.70
N ILE A 8 -9.46 3.24 -10.26
CA ILE A 8 -9.34 4.49 -11.03
C ILE A 8 -7.84 4.75 -11.26
N ARG A 9 -7.44 5.24 -12.44
CA ARG A 9 -6.05 5.63 -12.73
C ARG A 9 -5.95 7.13 -13.06
N ILE A 10 -5.00 7.84 -12.44
CA ILE A 10 -4.76 9.28 -12.64
C ILE A 10 -3.33 9.55 -13.08
N VAL A 11 -3.17 10.39 -14.10
CA VAL A 11 -1.91 10.82 -14.72
C VAL A 11 -2.01 12.31 -15.08
N PRO A 12 -0.99 13.15 -14.82
CA PRO A 12 0.19 12.91 -13.99
C PRO A 12 -0.07 13.21 -12.50
N LEU A 13 -0.32 12.20 -11.67
CA LEU A 13 -0.33 12.37 -10.21
C LEU A 13 1.03 11.98 -9.63
N ARG A 14 1.72 12.93 -8.98
CA ARG A 14 2.90 12.61 -8.16
C ARG A 14 2.43 12.21 -6.76
N LEU A 15 3.06 11.23 -6.12
CA LEU A 15 2.72 10.85 -4.72
C LEU A 15 3.81 11.25 -3.72
N GLU A 16 4.91 11.82 -4.21
CA GLU A 16 6.05 12.28 -3.41
C GLU A 16 5.92 13.77 -3.03
N ALA A 17 6.53 14.18 -1.91
CA ALA A 17 6.66 15.59 -1.57
C ALA A 17 7.59 16.27 -2.58
N ALA A 18 7.20 17.44 -3.09
CA ALA A 18 7.99 18.18 -4.09
C ALA A 18 9.44 18.35 -3.61
N ALA A 19 10.38 17.80 -4.40
CA ALA A 19 11.79 18.11 -4.22
C ALA A 19 12.00 19.64 -4.35
N PRO A 20 12.99 20.24 -3.65
CA PRO A 20 13.28 21.66 -3.81
C PRO A 20 13.50 21.98 -5.30
N VAL A 21 12.79 23.00 -5.77
CA VAL A 21 12.70 23.41 -7.17
C VAL A 21 14.10 23.67 -7.74
N VAL A 22 14.62 22.72 -8.52
CA VAL A 22 15.60 23.04 -9.56
C VAL A 22 14.84 23.81 -10.63
N ARG A 23 15.43 24.90 -11.16
CA ARG A 23 14.77 25.86 -12.09
C ARG A 23 13.81 25.15 -13.09
N PRO A 24 12.60 25.68 -13.29
CA PRO A 24 11.59 25.04 -14.13
C PRO A 24 12.10 24.84 -15.57
N GLN A 25 11.81 23.67 -16.16
CA GLN A 25 12.01 23.40 -17.59
C GLN A 25 10.82 23.88 -18.46
N LEU A 26 9.73 24.35 -17.84
CA LEU A 26 8.55 24.88 -18.52
C LEU A 26 8.56 26.41 -18.55
N THR A 27 8.06 26.99 -19.65
CA THR A 27 7.91 28.44 -19.83
C THR A 27 6.42 28.78 -19.92
N TYR A 28 5.96 29.69 -19.05
CA TYR A 28 4.62 30.26 -19.19
C TYR A 28 4.63 31.30 -20.32
N ARG A 29 3.76 31.13 -21.32
CA ARG A 29 3.70 31.95 -22.53
C ARG A 29 2.63 33.05 -22.49
N GLY A 30 1.95 33.22 -21.35
CA GLY A 30 1.03 34.34 -21.09
C GLY A 30 -0.41 34.15 -21.60
N GLY A 31 -0.76 32.94 -22.05
CA GLY A 31 -2.14 32.54 -22.38
C GLY A 31 -3.01 32.27 -21.15
N PRO A 32 -4.30 31.96 -21.32
CA PRO A 32 -5.21 31.71 -20.21
C PRO A 32 -4.83 30.44 -19.43
N LEU A 33 -5.27 30.34 -18.17
CA LEU A 33 -5.29 29.11 -17.35
C LEU A 33 -6.70 28.90 -16.79
N LEU A 34 -7.09 27.66 -16.50
CA LEU A 34 -8.36 27.36 -15.81
C LEU A 34 -8.14 27.38 -14.30
N ALA A 35 -8.28 28.56 -13.69
CA ALA A 35 -8.02 28.78 -12.27
C ALA A 35 -8.86 27.90 -11.34
N SER A 36 -10.15 27.73 -11.63
CA SER A 36 -11.06 26.88 -10.86
C SER A 36 -11.96 26.12 -11.82
N VAL A 37 -11.41 25.11 -12.49
CA VAL A 37 -12.06 24.41 -13.59
C VAL A 37 -13.48 23.91 -13.27
N GLU A 38 -14.40 24.13 -14.20
CA GLU A 38 -15.80 23.72 -14.15
C GLU A 38 -16.06 22.71 -15.27
N ALA A 39 -15.92 21.42 -14.98
CA ALA A 39 -15.98 20.38 -16.00
C ALA A 39 -17.42 19.94 -16.29
N PHE A 40 -17.83 19.98 -17.56
CA PHE A 40 -19.11 19.45 -18.03
C PHE A 40 -18.87 18.24 -18.95
N LEU A 41 -19.61 17.14 -18.77
CA LEU A 41 -19.36 15.90 -19.52
C LEU A 41 -20.46 15.61 -20.55
N PHE A 42 -20.11 15.65 -21.83
CA PHE A 42 -20.93 15.13 -22.92
C PHE A 42 -20.59 13.66 -23.17
N PHE A 43 -21.60 12.80 -23.13
CA PHE A 43 -21.53 11.43 -23.63
C PHE A 43 -22.31 11.37 -24.95
N TRP A 44 -21.58 11.43 -26.07
CA TRP A 44 -22.19 11.63 -27.39
C TRP A 44 -22.74 10.32 -27.96
N GLY A 45 -24.06 10.22 -28.08
CA GLY A 45 -24.75 9.10 -28.73
C GLY A 45 -25.43 8.14 -27.75
N ASP A 46 -26.48 7.49 -28.25
CA ASP A 46 -27.37 6.62 -27.48
C ASP A 46 -26.68 5.37 -26.92
N ALA A 47 -25.54 4.97 -27.50
CA ALA A 47 -24.68 3.91 -26.99
C ALA A 47 -24.36 4.10 -25.49
N TRP A 48 -24.18 5.34 -25.02
CA TRP A 48 -23.88 5.64 -23.62
C TRP A 48 -25.06 5.43 -22.67
N GLN A 49 -26.29 5.34 -23.19
CA GLN A 49 -27.47 5.02 -22.39
C GLN A 49 -27.71 3.50 -22.27
N GLN A 50 -26.97 2.69 -23.02
CA GLN A 50 -27.15 1.24 -23.10
C GLN A 50 -26.01 0.49 -22.39
N ALA A 51 -26.28 -0.71 -21.91
CA ALA A 51 -25.24 -1.55 -21.30
C ALA A 51 -24.28 -2.11 -22.38
N PRO A 52 -22.97 -2.20 -22.11
CA PRO A 52 -22.30 -1.92 -20.84
C PRO A 52 -21.94 -0.45 -20.56
N GLN A 53 -22.05 0.46 -21.54
CA GLN A 53 -21.57 1.84 -21.44
C GLN A 53 -22.32 2.69 -20.41
N SER A 54 -23.60 2.43 -20.15
CA SER A 54 -24.35 3.15 -19.11
C SER A 54 -23.75 3.02 -17.72
N ALA A 55 -23.08 1.90 -17.41
CA ALA A 55 -22.32 1.75 -16.18
C ALA A 55 -21.07 2.65 -16.18
N LEU A 56 -20.40 2.75 -17.32
CA LEU A 56 -19.20 3.56 -17.51
C LEU A 56 -19.50 5.07 -17.38
N VAL A 57 -20.67 5.53 -17.84
CA VAL A 57 -21.14 6.91 -17.62
C VAL A 57 -21.15 7.26 -16.14
N GLN A 58 -21.73 6.40 -15.31
CA GLN A 58 -21.77 6.63 -13.86
C GLN A 58 -20.36 6.69 -13.27
N GLN A 59 -19.51 5.71 -13.61
CA GLN A 59 -18.14 5.65 -13.12
C GLN A 59 -17.31 6.89 -13.52
N LEU A 60 -17.50 7.41 -14.73
CA LEU A 60 -16.83 8.61 -15.21
C LEU A 60 -17.36 9.88 -14.51
N ASN A 61 -18.66 9.97 -14.25
CA ASN A 61 -19.20 11.07 -13.44
C ASN A 61 -18.59 11.11 -12.04
N ASP A 62 -18.51 9.95 -11.38
CA ASP A 62 -17.92 9.82 -10.05
C ASP A 62 -16.41 10.15 -10.07
N PHE A 63 -15.71 9.71 -11.12
CA PHE A 63 -14.31 10.09 -11.37
C PHE A 63 -14.11 11.60 -11.49
N PHE A 64 -14.96 12.32 -12.23
CA PHE A 64 -14.82 13.78 -12.37
C PHE A 64 -15.13 14.54 -11.09
N VAL A 65 -16.08 14.07 -10.28
CA VAL A 65 -16.31 14.61 -8.94
C VAL A 65 -15.05 14.44 -8.07
N PHE A 66 -14.41 13.27 -8.17
CA PHE A 66 -13.18 12.98 -7.43
C PHE A 66 -11.98 13.79 -7.91
N VAL A 67 -11.62 13.71 -9.19
CA VAL A 67 -10.35 14.25 -9.73
C VAL A 67 -10.26 15.77 -9.56
N LEU A 68 -11.36 16.49 -9.74
CA LEU A 68 -11.43 17.96 -9.63
C LEU A 68 -11.30 18.47 -8.19
N ALA A 69 -11.42 17.61 -7.19
CA ALA A 69 -11.19 17.92 -5.78
C ALA A 69 -10.00 17.12 -5.20
N SER A 70 -9.23 16.44 -6.06
CA SER A 70 -8.17 15.52 -5.64
C SER A 70 -6.84 16.24 -5.41
N PRO A 71 -5.86 15.57 -4.75
CA PRO A 71 -4.49 16.08 -4.65
C PRO A 71 -3.79 16.37 -5.98
N LEU A 72 -4.30 15.86 -7.11
CA LEU A 72 -3.85 16.27 -8.44
C LEU A 72 -4.00 17.79 -8.61
N MET A 73 -5.13 18.35 -8.18
CA MET A 73 -5.40 19.79 -8.27
C MET A 73 -4.49 20.60 -7.35
N ASP A 74 -4.18 20.07 -6.15
CA ASP A 74 -3.18 20.69 -5.27
C ASP A 74 -1.80 20.75 -5.93
N GLN A 75 -1.43 19.74 -6.71
CA GLN A 75 -0.18 19.74 -7.47
C GLN A 75 -0.20 20.76 -8.59
N LEU A 76 -1.30 20.85 -9.33
CA LEU A 76 -1.43 21.84 -10.39
C LEU A 76 -1.32 23.28 -9.88
N SER A 77 -1.51 23.53 -8.57
CA SER A 77 -1.26 24.85 -7.98
C SER A 77 0.18 25.34 -8.17
N GLU A 78 1.17 24.46 -8.40
CA GLU A 78 2.56 24.85 -8.70
C GLU A 78 2.69 25.62 -10.03
N TYR A 79 1.68 25.48 -10.91
CA TYR A 79 1.57 26.19 -12.19
C TYR A 79 0.70 27.46 -12.09
N SER A 80 0.34 27.88 -10.87
CA SER A 80 -0.29 29.17 -10.67
C SER A 80 0.65 30.30 -11.11
N THR A 81 0.07 31.37 -11.62
CA THR A 81 0.78 32.61 -11.99
C THR A 81 0.27 33.76 -11.12
N LEU A 82 0.79 34.97 -11.34
CA LEU A 82 0.31 36.14 -10.61
C LEU A 82 -1.19 36.41 -10.86
N ASP A 83 -1.64 36.16 -12.09
CA ASP A 83 -2.99 36.49 -12.55
C ASP A 83 -3.97 35.31 -12.43
N PHE A 84 -3.47 34.09 -12.24
CA PHE A 84 -4.26 32.87 -12.19
C PHE A 84 -3.81 31.98 -11.04
N ALA A 85 -4.65 31.81 -10.03
CA ALA A 85 -4.45 30.85 -8.95
C ALA A 85 -5.21 29.56 -9.27
N ILE A 86 -4.48 28.47 -9.54
CA ILE A 86 -5.10 27.17 -9.78
C ILE A 86 -5.52 26.57 -8.44
N THR A 87 -6.81 26.29 -8.31
CA THR A 87 -7.45 25.69 -7.14
C THR A 87 -8.22 24.42 -7.52
N HIS A 88 -8.87 23.79 -6.54
CA HIS A 88 -9.83 22.74 -6.82
C HIS A 88 -10.95 23.27 -7.71
N GLY A 89 -11.49 22.37 -8.54
CA GLY A 89 -12.58 22.64 -9.46
C GLY A 89 -13.87 21.92 -9.06
N SER A 90 -14.82 21.86 -9.99
CA SER A 90 -16.09 21.16 -9.78
C SER A 90 -16.66 20.58 -11.07
N ARG A 91 -17.42 19.48 -10.97
CA ARG A 91 -18.20 18.96 -12.09
C ARG A 91 -19.50 19.75 -12.19
N SER A 92 -19.64 20.55 -13.26
CA SER A 92 -20.80 21.43 -13.48
C SER A 92 -22.02 20.69 -14.02
N GLY A 93 -21.83 19.52 -14.62
CA GLY A 93 -22.92 18.66 -15.09
C GLY A 93 -22.46 17.54 -16.01
N ALA A 94 -23.42 16.76 -16.50
CA ALA A 94 -23.20 15.79 -17.55
C ALA A 94 -24.50 15.45 -18.28
N ILE A 95 -24.39 15.08 -19.55
CA ILE A 95 -25.52 14.63 -20.36
C ILE A 95 -25.11 13.46 -21.27
N ALA A 96 -26.00 12.46 -21.37
CA ALA A 96 -25.89 11.39 -22.36
C ALA A 96 -26.92 11.63 -23.47
N LEU A 97 -26.43 11.92 -24.66
CA LEU A 97 -27.27 12.33 -25.79
C LEU A 97 -27.82 11.13 -26.54
N THR A 98 -28.98 11.28 -27.19
CA THR A 98 -29.57 10.22 -28.00
C THR A 98 -29.14 10.26 -29.46
N THR A 99 -28.64 11.40 -29.94
CA THR A 99 -28.19 11.55 -31.33
C THR A 99 -26.80 10.96 -31.49
N ALA A 100 -26.68 9.90 -32.29
CA ALA A 100 -25.39 9.28 -32.57
C ALA A 100 -24.49 10.20 -33.42
N PRO A 101 -23.18 10.28 -33.12
CA PRO A 101 -22.22 10.92 -34.02
C PRO A 101 -22.04 10.11 -35.31
N PRO A 102 -21.54 10.74 -36.38
CA PRO A 102 -21.03 10.01 -37.55
C PRO A 102 -19.94 8.98 -37.15
N PRO A 103 -19.76 7.87 -37.91
CA PRO A 103 -18.72 6.88 -37.63
C PRO A 103 -17.28 7.44 -37.67
N SER A 104 -17.08 8.54 -38.38
CA SER A 104 -15.84 9.31 -38.38
C SER A 104 -16.19 10.78 -38.23
N VAL A 105 -15.58 11.43 -37.24
CA VAL A 105 -15.72 12.87 -36.98
C VAL A 105 -14.38 13.54 -37.14
N GLU A 106 -14.36 14.77 -37.64
CA GLU A 106 -13.18 15.63 -37.54
C GLU A 106 -13.36 16.58 -36.36
N ASP A 107 -12.27 17.19 -35.90
CA ASP A 107 -12.33 18.17 -34.81
C ASP A 107 -13.34 19.30 -35.07
N ALA A 108 -13.47 19.75 -36.33
CA ALA A 108 -14.47 20.74 -36.73
C ALA A 108 -15.93 20.28 -36.50
N ASP A 109 -16.21 18.98 -36.55
CA ASP A 109 -17.53 18.43 -36.21
C ASP A 109 -17.77 18.45 -34.70
N ILE A 110 -16.73 18.20 -33.90
CA ILE A 110 -16.78 18.26 -32.44
C ILE A 110 -16.96 19.71 -31.96
N GLN A 111 -16.26 20.66 -32.57
CA GLN A 111 -16.42 22.09 -32.27
C GLN A 111 -17.87 22.53 -32.52
N ARG A 112 -18.43 22.17 -33.67
CA ARG A 112 -19.82 22.46 -34.02
C ARG A 112 -20.78 21.81 -33.02
N PHE A 113 -20.55 20.55 -32.67
CA PHE A 113 -21.33 19.82 -31.68
C PHE A 113 -21.34 20.54 -30.32
N VAL A 114 -20.18 20.87 -29.76
CA VAL A 114 -20.07 21.57 -28.47
C VAL A 114 -20.80 22.91 -28.51
N GLN A 115 -20.62 23.69 -29.59
CA GLN A 115 -21.32 24.96 -29.76
C GLN A 115 -22.84 24.81 -29.85
N GLU A 116 -23.33 23.82 -30.59
CA GLU A 116 -24.76 23.54 -30.74
C GLU A 116 -25.39 23.11 -29.41
N GLU A 117 -24.75 22.22 -28.65
CA GLU A 117 -25.26 21.78 -27.34
C GLU A 117 -25.28 22.92 -26.32
N ILE A 118 -24.21 23.75 -26.27
CA ILE A 118 -24.17 24.96 -25.43
C ILE A 118 -25.30 25.95 -25.79
N ALA A 119 -25.61 26.07 -27.08
CA ALA A 119 -26.61 27.03 -27.55
C ALA A 119 -28.06 26.52 -27.36
N SER A 120 -28.27 25.20 -27.40
CA SER A 120 -29.60 24.61 -27.54
C SER A 120 -30.10 23.83 -26.33
N ASP A 121 -29.22 23.24 -25.52
CA ASP A 121 -29.61 22.45 -24.35
C ASP A 121 -29.47 23.28 -23.05
N PRO A 122 -30.58 23.60 -22.35
CA PRO A 122 -30.54 24.38 -21.12
C PRO A 122 -29.86 23.65 -19.95
N ALA A 123 -29.62 22.34 -20.04
CA ALA A 123 -28.84 21.59 -19.06
C ALA A 123 -27.33 21.84 -19.19
N VAL A 124 -26.87 22.41 -20.31
CA VAL A 124 -25.47 22.74 -20.56
C VAL A 124 -25.18 24.16 -20.05
N PRO A 125 -24.27 24.34 -19.06
CA PRO A 125 -23.87 25.64 -18.58
C PRO A 125 -23.23 26.48 -19.69
N GLN A 126 -23.49 27.80 -19.67
CA GLN A 126 -22.84 28.74 -20.58
C GLN A 126 -21.33 28.85 -20.27
N PRO A 127 -20.46 29.04 -21.27
CA PRO A 127 -19.01 29.10 -21.07
C PRO A 127 -18.59 30.23 -20.14
N THR A 128 -17.79 29.87 -19.14
CA THR A 128 -17.03 30.78 -18.29
C THR A 128 -15.55 30.68 -18.65
N ALA A 129 -14.71 31.56 -18.06
CA ALA A 129 -13.27 31.45 -18.19
C ALA A 129 -12.68 30.15 -17.59
N ASN A 130 -13.47 29.39 -16.83
CA ASN A 130 -13.07 28.12 -16.21
C ASN A 130 -13.81 26.90 -16.76
N SER A 131 -14.75 27.09 -17.69
CA SER A 131 -15.55 25.97 -18.22
C SER A 131 -14.69 25.08 -19.13
N LEU A 132 -14.73 23.78 -18.87
CA LEU A 132 -14.08 22.76 -19.69
C LEU A 132 -15.09 21.67 -20.08
N TYR A 133 -15.35 21.53 -21.37
CA TYR A 133 -16.34 20.57 -21.88
C TYR A 133 -15.65 19.28 -22.34
N PHE A 134 -15.85 18.19 -21.62
CA PHE A 134 -15.37 16.86 -22.04
C PHE A 134 -16.36 16.21 -22.99
N VAL A 135 -15.87 15.68 -24.11
CA VAL A 135 -16.66 14.98 -25.13
C VAL A 135 -16.21 13.52 -25.22
N PHE A 136 -17.02 12.61 -24.69
CA PHE A 136 -16.79 11.17 -24.76
C PHE A 136 -17.46 10.58 -26.01
N LEU A 137 -16.64 10.09 -26.94
CA LEU A 137 -17.10 9.45 -28.17
C LEU A 137 -17.44 7.97 -27.90
N PRO A 138 -18.49 7.41 -28.53
CA PRO A 138 -18.89 6.03 -28.30
C PRO A 138 -17.98 5.03 -29.04
N PRO A 139 -18.04 3.73 -28.70
CA PRO A 139 -17.26 2.69 -29.38
C PRO A 139 -17.49 2.69 -30.90
N GLY A 140 -16.42 2.50 -31.67
CA GLY A 140 -16.49 2.41 -33.13
C GLY A 140 -16.56 3.75 -33.88
N VAL A 141 -16.44 4.87 -33.17
CA VAL A 141 -16.31 6.21 -33.76
C VAL A 141 -14.85 6.63 -33.76
N THR A 142 -14.33 7.04 -34.91
CA THR A 142 -12.98 7.57 -35.05
C THR A 142 -12.99 9.09 -35.11
N VAL A 143 -11.96 9.73 -34.54
CA VAL A 143 -11.75 11.20 -34.64
C VAL A 143 -10.46 11.54 -35.36
N GLY A 144 -10.53 12.40 -36.36
CA GLY A 144 -9.37 13.01 -37.01
C GLY A 144 -8.94 14.31 -36.32
N LEU A 145 -7.64 14.48 -36.12
CA LEU A 145 -7.02 15.74 -35.67
C LEU A 145 -5.71 15.96 -36.43
N ASP A 146 -5.62 17.02 -37.24
CA ASP A 146 -4.43 17.44 -37.99
C ASP A 146 -3.72 16.30 -38.78
N GLY A 147 -4.50 15.37 -39.33
CA GLY A 147 -4.00 14.20 -40.07
C GLY A 147 -3.50 13.04 -39.20
N GLY A 148 -3.60 13.16 -37.88
CA GLY A 148 -3.45 12.06 -36.91
C GLY A 148 -4.74 11.26 -36.75
N SER A 149 -4.61 10.02 -36.30
CA SER A 149 -5.74 9.15 -35.97
C SER A 149 -5.68 8.72 -34.50
N PRO A 150 -6.84 8.51 -33.84
CA PRO A 150 -6.87 8.03 -32.48
C PRO A 150 -6.26 6.62 -32.47
N CYS A 151 -5.78 6.16 -31.32
CA CYS A 151 -5.20 4.83 -31.18
C CYS A 151 -3.84 4.59 -31.87
N VAL A 152 -3.35 5.58 -32.61
CA VAL A 152 -2.04 5.58 -33.28
C VAL A 152 -1.25 6.83 -32.90
N SER A 153 -1.90 8.00 -32.95
CA SER A 153 -1.26 9.30 -32.69
C SER A 153 -1.59 9.86 -31.31
N PHE A 154 -2.79 9.61 -30.80
CA PHE A 154 -3.27 10.11 -29.49
C PHE A 154 -4.39 9.22 -28.93
N CYS A 155 -4.69 9.38 -27.64
CA CYS A 155 -5.79 8.68 -26.96
C CYS A 155 -6.87 9.62 -26.41
N GLY A 156 -6.55 10.91 -26.36
CA GLY A 156 -7.41 12.05 -26.10
C GLY A 156 -6.66 13.30 -26.57
N TYR A 157 -7.33 14.44 -26.55
CA TYR A 157 -6.70 15.75 -26.77
C TYR A 157 -7.59 16.84 -26.16
N HIS A 158 -7.04 18.02 -25.87
CA HIS A 158 -7.82 19.24 -25.62
C HIS A 158 -7.54 20.33 -26.66
N SER A 159 -8.48 21.26 -26.77
CA SER A 159 -8.40 22.39 -27.70
C SER A 159 -9.37 23.51 -27.29
N ALA A 160 -9.39 24.59 -28.08
CA ALA A 160 -10.21 25.77 -27.83
C ALA A 160 -10.93 26.24 -29.10
N ILE A 161 -12.13 26.79 -28.91
CA ILE A 161 -12.87 27.51 -29.95
C ILE A 161 -12.79 29.00 -29.63
N ASP A 162 -12.24 29.77 -30.57
CA ASP A 162 -12.09 31.24 -30.48
C ASP A 162 -11.44 31.73 -29.17
N ASP A 163 -10.54 30.93 -28.57
CA ASP A 163 -9.93 31.16 -27.24
C ASP A 163 -10.92 31.34 -26.08
N LYS A 164 -12.17 30.88 -26.24
CA LYS A 164 -13.28 31.15 -25.30
C LYS A 164 -14.02 29.91 -24.82
N VAL A 165 -14.10 28.88 -25.64
CA VAL A 165 -14.74 27.61 -25.28
C VAL A 165 -13.66 26.55 -25.28
N PHE A 166 -13.35 26.02 -24.10
CA PHE A 166 -12.32 25.01 -23.91
C PHE A 166 -12.96 23.63 -23.82
N TYR A 167 -12.39 22.66 -24.53
CA TYR A 167 -12.95 21.31 -24.58
C TYR A 167 -11.84 20.26 -24.64
N ALA A 168 -12.17 19.05 -24.18
CA ALA A 168 -11.32 17.88 -24.25
C ALA A 168 -12.10 16.72 -24.86
N VAL A 169 -11.47 15.96 -25.75
CA VAL A 169 -12.11 14.90 -26.53
C VAL A 169 -11.54 13.56 -26.12
N MET A 170 -12.42 12.65 -25.69
CA MET A 170 -12.09 11.30 -25.24
C MET A 170 -12.66 10.28 -26.25
N PRO A 171 -11.87 9.86 -27.25
CA PRO A 171 -12.17 8.66 -28.03
C PRO A 171 -12.36 7.43 -27.14
N TYR A 172 -13.26 6.52 -27.55
CA TYR A 172 -13.39 5.26 -26.85
C TYR A 172 -12.12 4.41 -27.04
N PRO A 173 -11.48 3.88 -25.98
CA PRO A 173 -10.20 3.18 -26.10
C PRO A 173 -10.42 1.71 -26.52
N ASP A 174 -10.74 1.48 -27.78
CA ASP A 174 -10.97 0.13 -28.35
C ASP A 174 -9.70 -0.55 -28.90
N CYS A 175 -8.53 0.07 -28.71
CA CYS A 175 -7.25 -0.38 -29.27
C CYS A 175 -6.18 -0.66 -28.20
N GLY A 176 -5.23 -1.52 -28.55
CA GLY A 176 -4.08 -1.85 -27.69
C GLY A 176 -3.19 -0.65 -27.35
N GLY A 177 -3.08 0.33 -28.26
CA GLY A 177 -2.26 1.54 -28.06
C GLY A 177 -2.75 2.43 -26.92
N CYS A 178 -4.07 2.61 -26.79
CA CYS A 178 -4.67 3.45 -25.76
C CYS A 178 -5.07 2.69 -24.50
N THR A 179 -5.37 1.39 -24.62
CA THR A 179 -5.64 0.58 -23.44
C THR A 179 -4.35 0.20 -22.71
N GLY A 180 -3.27 -0.15 -23.43
CA GLY A 180 -2.01 -0.57 -22.79
C GLY A 180 -2.18 -1.74 -21.80
N GLY A 181 -3.18 -2.60 -21.99
CA GLY A 181 -3.55 -3.68 -21.08
C GLY A 181 -4.45 -3.28 -19.90
N LEU A 182 -4.93 -2.04 -19.86
CA LEU A 182 -5.89 -1.54 -18.88
C LEU A 182 -7.33 -1.94 -19.21
N THR A 183 -8.20 -1.86 -18.20
CA THR A 183 -9.65 -1.84 -18.44
C THR A 183 -10.04 -0.55 -19.16
N VAL A 184 -11.18 -0.54 -19.85
CA VAL A 184 -11.70 0.66 -20.53
C VAL A 184 -11.83 1.83 -19.57
N PHE A 185 -12.33 1.58 -18.35
CA PHE A 185 -12.46 2.62 -17.33
C PHE A 185 -11.11 3.17 -16.89
N ASP A 186 -10.14 2.31 -16.56
CA ASP A 186 -8.76 2.73 -16.21
C ASP A 186 -8.09 3.53 -17.34
N ALA A 187 -8.33 3.16 -18.60
CA ALA A 187 -7.80 3.86 -19.76
C ALA A 187 -8.44 5.25 -19.91
N LEU A 188 -9.77 5.34 -19.84
CA LEU A 188 -10.49 6.62 -19.92
C LEU A 188 -10.14 7.56 -18.77
N THR A 189 -10.03 7.08 -17.53
CA THR A 189 -9.65 7.95 -16.41
C THR A 189 -8.20 8.42 -16.54
N SER A 190 -7.31 7.55 -17.02
CA SER A 190 -5.90 7.88 -17.26
C SER A 190 -5.76 9.00 -18.30
N THR A 191 -6.42 8.86 -19.45
CA THR A 191 -6.40 9.88 -20.51
C THR A 191 -7.15 11.14 -20.07
N SER A 192 -8.31 11.00 -19.44
CA SER A 192 -9.09 12.17 -18.98
C SER A 192 -8.32 13.02 -17.96
N SER A 193 -7.58 12.40 -17.04
CA SER A 193 -6.72 13.16 -16.11
C SER A 193 -5.55 13.84 -16.82
N HIS A 194 -5.00 13.22 -17.87
CA HIS A 194 -3.92 13.79 -18.66
C HIS A 194 -4.41 15.05 -19.34
N GLU A 195 -5.48 14.96 -20.13
CA GLU A 195 -6.06 16.10 -20.84
C GLU A 195 -6.60 17.17 -19.88
N LEU A 196 -7.10 16.77 -18.70
CA LEU A 196 -7.53 17.72 -17.68
C LEU A 196 -6.35 18.59 -17.20
N CYS A 197 -5.21 17.98 -16.89
CA CYS A 197 -4.03 18.72 -16.43
C CYS A 197 -3.50 19.66 -17.52
N GLU A 198 -3.46 19.19 -18.76
CA GLU A 198 -3.02 20.01 -19.90
C GLU A 198 -4.00 21.15 -20.15
N ALA A 199 -5.31 20.88 -20.22
CA ALA A 199 -6.32 21.93 -20.39
C ALA A 199 -6.34 22.95 -19.24
N ILE A 200 -6.04 22.57 -17.99
CA ILE A 200 -5.94 23.53 -16.88
C ILE A 200 -4.73 24.46 -17.05
N THR A 201 -3.60 23.90 -17.48
CA THR A 201 -2.31 24.61 -17.54
C THR A 201 -2.01 25.25 -18.90
N ASP A 202 -2.75 24.87 -19.93
CA ASP A 202 -2.67 25.35 -21.30
C ASP A 202 -3.98 25.12 -22.09
N PRO A 203 -5.10 25.75 -21.69
CA PRO A 203 -6.41 25.57 -22.34
C PRO A 203 -6.46 25.95 -23.82
N VAL A 204 -5.48 26.74 -24.31
CA VAL A 204 -5.29 27.01 -25.74
C VAL A 204 -3.91 26.49 -26.14
N PRO A 205 -3.81 25.28 -26.70
CA PRO A 205 -2.54 24.56 -26.83
C PRO A 205 -1.36 25.42 -27.30
N GLY A 206 -0.27 25.38 -26.54
CA GLY A 206 0.96 26.12 -26.77
C GLY A 206 0.97 27.56 -26.28
N ARG A 207 -0.02 28.06 -25.53
CA ARG A 207 -0.08 29.45 -25.07
C ARG A 207 0.02 29.61 -23.55
N GLY A 208 -0.25 28.58 -22.78
CA GLY A 208 -0.08 28.51 -21.33
C GLY A 208 1.32 28.05 -20.94
N TRP A 209 1.41 27.02 -20.10
CA TRP A 209 2.67 26.40 -19.69
C TRP A 209 3.15 25.38 -20.70
N TYR A 210 4.32 25.61 -21.30
CA TYR A 210 4.82 24.77 -22.40
C TYR A 210 6.36 24.58 -22.36
N ASP A 211 6.85 23.43 -22.84
CA ASP A 211 8.27 23.14 -23.07
C ASP A 211 8.52 22.94 -24.58
N ASP A 212 9.37 23.77 -25.17
CA ASP A 212 9.67 23.75 -26.62
C ASP A 212 10.21 22.41 -27.15
N GLN A 213 10.77 21.58 -26.28
CA GLN A 213 11.33 20.26 -26.61
C GLN A 213 10.36 19.12 -26.26
N ASN A 214 9.64 19.27 -25.15
CA ASN A 214 8.92 18.17 -24.52
C ASN A 214 7.39 18.30 -24.53
N GLY A 215 6.83 19.43 -24.96
CA GLY A 215 5.39 19.63 -25.07
C GLY A 215 4.75 20.15 -23.78
N GLU A 216 3.48 19.81 -23.59
CA GLU A 216 2.68 20.20 -22.43
C GLU A 216 3.01 19.34 -21.18
N ILE A 217 2.38 19.65 -20.05
CA ILE A 217 2.71 19.02 -18.76
C ILE A 217 2.46 17.50 -18.75
N GLY A 218 1.37 17.04 -19.37
CA GLY A 218 1.01 15.62 -19.44
C GLY A 218 2.00 14.85 -20.31
N ASP A 219 2.39 15.42 -21.45
CA ASP A 219 3.41 14.90 -22.37
C ASP A 219 4.76 14.63 -21.71
N ILE A 220 5.25 15.57 -20.89
CA ILE A 220 6.53 15.43 -20.18
C ILE A 220 6.49 14.22 -19.23
N CYS A 221 5.34 14.01 -18.58
CA CYS A 221 5.15 12.93 -17.63
C CYS A 221 4.96 11.57 -18.32
N ALA A 222 4.25 11.53 -19.45
CA ALA A 222 4.05 10.33 -20.26
C ALA A 222 5.37 9.77 -20.83
N ARG A 223 6.35 10.64 -21.14
CA ARG A 223 7.68 10.23 -21.65
C ARG A 223 8.68 9.83 -20.56
N ARG A 224 8.42 10.09 -19.27
CA ARG A 224 9.37 9.87 -18.15
C ARG A 224 8.94 8.83 -17.11
N LEU A 225 7.71 8.30 -17.14
CA LEU A 225 7.20 7.33 -16.16
C LEU A 225 6.63 6.04 -16.80
N PRO A 226 7.26 4.87 -16.62
CA PRO A 226 6.56 3.60 -16.78
C PRO A 226 5.75 3.31 -15.51
N GLY A 227 4.45 3.60 -15.54
CA GLY A 227 3.50 3.20 -14.50
C GLY A 227 2.83 4.39 -13.84
N ALA A 228 1.54 4.59 -14.11
CA ALA A 228 0.77 5.67 -13.49
C ALA A 228 0.06 5.21 -12.21
N ALA A 229 -0.19 6.17 -11.32
CA ALA A 229 -0.78 5.95 -10.01
C ALA A 229 -2.27 5.56 -10.10
N ARG A 230 -2.70 4.65 -9.21
CA ARG A 230 -4.09 4.17 -9.07
C ARG A 230 -4.72 4.68 -7.76
N VAL A 231 -5.99 5.08 -7.81
CA VAL A 231 -6.82 5.46 -6.65
C VAL A 231 -8.00 4.48 -6.53
N VAL A 232 -8.40 4.12 -5.30
CA VAL A 232 -9.49 3.16 -5.01
C VAL A 232 -10.48 3.77 -4.01
N GLU A 233 -11.79 3.71 -4.29
CA GLU A 233 -12.88 4.27 -3.48
C GLU A 233 -13.41 3.25 -2.43
N THR A 234 -13.78 3.70 -1.22
CA THR A 234 -14.59 2.89 -0.27
C THR A 234 -15.76 3.69 0.33
N ALA A 235 -16.91 3.01 0.35
CA ALA A 235 -18.25 3.36 0.85
C ALA A 235 -18.41 4.62 1.74
N GLY A 236 -18.99 5.66 1.17
CA GLY A 236 -20.18 6.32 1.73
C GLY A 236 -20.11 6.83 3.17
N GLN A 237 -18.97 7.36 3.62
CA GLN A 237 -18.82 8.34 4.69
C GLN A 237 -17.41 8.92 4.58
N VAL A 238 -17.30 10.16 4.11
CA VAL A 238 -16.01 10.85 3.90
C VAL A 238 -15.35 11.12 5.26
N HIS A 239 -14.43 10.26 5.67
CA HIS A 239 -13.28 10.66 6.47
C HIS A 239 -12.06 10.63 5.56
N LEU A 240 -11.68 11.80 5.07
CA LEU A 240 -10.39 12.02 4.42
C LEU A 240 -9.27 11.78 5.45
N SER A 241 -8.46 10.75 5.25
CA SER A 241 -7.05 10.83 5.67
C SER A 241 -6.24 11.30 4.46
N THR A 242 -6.21 12.62 4.24
CA THR A 242 -5.30 13.34 3.32
C THR A 242 -3.83 13.30 3.78
N LYS A 243 -3.47 12.43 4.72
CA LYS A 243 -2.07 12.26 5.13
C LYS A 243 -1.48 11.07 4.39
N LYS A 244 -0.45 11.33 3.56
CA LYS A 244 0.67 10.40 3.42
C LYS A 244 0.92 9.84 4.80
N SER A 245 0.89 8.51 4.96
CA SER A 245 1.09 7.91 6.27
C SER A 245 2.28 8.60 6.92
N PRO A 246 2.13 9.17 8.12
CA PRO A 246 3.23 9.87 8.77
C PRO A 246 4.38 8.91 9.14
N ILE A 247 4.20 7.62 8.92
CA ILE A 247 5.16 6.55 9.14
C ILE A 247 6.08 6.45 7.91
N GLU A 248 7.31 6.92 8.07
CA GLU A 248 8.39 6.81 7.07
C GLU A 248 9.20 5.52 7.25
N HIS A 249 9.21 4.95 8.47
CA HIS A 249 9.98 3.77 8.83
C HIS A 249 9.09 2.69 9.45
N VAL A 250 9.17 1.47 8.93
CA VAL A 250 8.56 0.28 9.52
C VAL A 250 9.66 -0.66 10.00
N VAL A 251 9.69 -0.95 11.30
CA VAL A 251 10.65 -1.86 11.92
C VAL A 251 9.91 -3.11 12.37
N ILE A 252 10.20 -4.24 11.75
CA ILE A 252 9.64 -5.55 12.10
C ILE A 252 10.68 -6.29 12.96
N ILE A 253 10.45 -6.33 14.27
CA ILE A 253 11.27 -7.08 15.21
C ILE A 253 10.69 -8.49 15.33
N VAL A 254 11.48 -9.49 14.96
CA VAL A 254 11.05 -10.89 14.96
C VAL A 254 11.78 -11.64 16.08
N LYS A 255 10.99 -12.22 16.98
CA LYS A 255 11.43 -13.00 18.14
C LYS A 255 11.14 -14.49 17.92
N GLU A 256 11.67 -15.34 18.80
CA GLU A 256 11.63 -16.80 18.72
C GLU A 256 11.42 -17.37 20.14
N ASN A 257 10.68 -18.43 20.44
CA ASN A 257 9.44 -18.90 19.81
C ASN A 257 8.43 -18.99 20.96
N HIS A 258 7.35 -18.22 20.92
CA HIS A 258 6.40 -18.12 22.03
C HIS A 258 4.97 -17.86 21.54
N GLY A 259 4.01 -18.65 22.05
CA GLY A 259 2.58 -18.46 21.78
C GLY A 259 1.95 -17.32 22.60
N TYR A 260 0.76 -16.88 22.21
CA TYR A 260 0.07 -15.76 22.88
C TYR A 260 -0.21 -16.05 24.35
N ASP A 261 -0.86 -17.18 24.69
CA ASP A 261 -1.15 -17.52 26.09
C ASP A 261 0.11 -17.69 26.94
N ASN A 262 1.24 -18.05 26.32
CA ASN A 262 2.52 -18.18 27.00
C ASN A 262 3.04 -16.83 27.54
N TYR A 263 2.74 -15.71 26.89
CA TYR A 263 3.24 -14.38 27.29
C TYR A 263 2.14 -13.43 27.82
N PHE A 264 0.96 -13.48 27.22
CA PHE A 264 -0.13 -12.54 27.44
C PHE A 264 -1.44 -13.20 27.90
N GLY A 265 -1.42 -14.49 28.25
CA GLY A 265 -2.62 -15.22 28.68
C GLY A 265 -3.36 -14.58 29.88
N LYS A 266 -2.67 -13.79 30.69
CA LYS A 266 -3.25 -13.02 31.83
C LYS A 266 -3.43 -11.53 31.53
N PHE A 267 -3.18 -11.07 30.31
CA PHE A 267 -3.25 -9.65 29.98
C PHE A 267 -4.71 -9.15 30.03
N PRO A 268 -5.02 -8.08 30.79
CA PRO A 268 -6.38 -7.59 30.92
C PRO A 268 -7.00 -7.20 29.57
N GLY A 269 -8.23 -7.66 29.32
CA GLY A 269 -8.93 -7.39 28.07
C GLY A 269 -8.48 -8.26 26.88
N GLY A 270 -7.40 -9.04 27.02
CA GLY A 270 -6.99 -10.05 26.05
C GLY A 270 -7.86 -11.31 26.12
N ASN A 271 -8.00 -11.98 24.97
CA ASN A 271 -8.55 -13.32 24.87
C ASN A 271 -7.46 -14.32 25.28
N GLY A 272 -7.13 -14.39 26.56
CA GLY A 272 -6.08 -15.25 27.09
C GLY A 272 -6.57 -16.14 28.23
N VAL A 273 -5.83 -17.21 28.51
CA VAL A 273 -6.06 -18.02 29.71
C VAL A 273 -4.86 -18.04 30.66
N ALA A 274 -5.15 -18.11 31.96
CA ALA A 274 -4.12 -18.23 32.98
C ALA A 274 -3.49 -19.63 32.96
N LEU A 275 -2.18 -19.69 32.70
CA LEU A 275 -1.37 -20.91 32.77
C LEU A 275 -0.44 -20.91 33.99
N ALA A 276 0.13 -22.08 34.29
CA ALA A 276 1.15 -22.22 35.32
C ALA A 276 2.46 -21.52 34.91
N ALA A 277 3.26 -21.10 35.88
CA ALA A 277 4.50 -20.37 35.60
C ALA A 277 5.52 -21.26 34.88
N SER A 278 6.10 -20.75 33.79
CA SER A 278 7.24 -21.36 33.11
C SER A 278 8.54 -21.06 33.87
N PRO A 279 9.49 -22.01 33.97
CA PRO A 279 10.87 -21.68 34.33
C PRO A 279 11.52 -20.78 33.27
N ASN A 280 12.43 -19.91 33.71
CA ASN A 280 13.24 -19.04 32.84
C ASN A 280 14.75 -19.31 33.11
N PRO A 281 15.54 -19.75 32.11
CA PRO A 281 15.12 -20.19 30.78
C PRO A 281 14.33 -21.52 30.82
N PRO A 282 13.56 -21.88 29.78
CA PRO A 282 12.94 -23.20 29.65
C PRO A 282 13.96 -24.34 29.76
N PRO A 283 13.59 -25.51 30.31
CA PRO A 283 14.52 -26.64 30.48
C PRO A 283 14.90 -27.31 29.15
N LYS A 284 14.11 -27.10 28.10
CA LYS A 284 14.34 -27.57 26.73
C LYS A 284 13.48 -26.76 25.78
N ASP A 285 13.84 -26.80 24.51
CA ASP A 285 12.97 -26.37 23.42
C ASP A 285 11.78 -27.34 23.21
N PRO A 286 10.52 -26.87 23.31
CA PRO A 286 9.37 -27.69 22.94
C PRO A 286 9.35 -27.98 21.43
N ASP A 287 8.85 -29.17 21.07
CA ASP A 287 8.74 -29.56 19.67
C ASP A 287 7.67 -28.69 18.97
N HIS A 288 8.13 -27.86 18.04
CA HIS A 288 7.32 -26.88 17.33
C HIS A 288 7.17 -27.20 15.83
N ARG A 289 7.51 -28.43 15.42
CA ARG A 289 7.30 -28.93 14.06
C ARG A 289 5.81 -29.08 13.72
N HIS A 290 5.50 -29.13 12.42
CA HIS A 290 4.12 -29.28 11.93
C HIS A 290 3.39 -30.50 12.54
N ALA A 291 4.08 -31.65 12.60
CA ALA A 291 3.52 -32.85 13.21
C ALA A 291 3.19 -32.68 14.71
N ALA A 292 4.01 -31.92 15.45
CA ALA A 292 3.74 -31.61 16.84
C ALA A 292 2.55 -30.65 16.98
N TRP A 293 2.46 -29.65 16.09
CA TRP A 293 1.34 -28.72 16.06
C TRP A 293 -0.02 -29.41 15.87
N LEU A 294 -0.09 -30.47 15.05
CA LEU A 294 -1.30 -31.28 14.84
C LEU A 294 -1.76 -32.02 16.10
N THR A 295 -0.87 -32.22 17.08
CA THR A 295 -1.15 -32.91 18.34
C THR A 295 -1.07 -32.00 19.56
N ARG A 296 -0.92 -30.69 19.37
CA ARG A 296 -0.60 -29.69 20.40
C ARG A 296 -1.53 -29.74 21.61
N ASP A 297 -2.82 -29.99 21.43
CA ASP A 297 -3.76 -30.07 22.55
C ASP A 297 -3.42 -31.19 23.53
N LYS A 298 -2.71 -32.23 23.09
CA LYS A 298 -2.27 -33.34 23.93
C LYS A 298 -0.83 -33.19 24.40
N THR A 299 0.04 -32.61 23.57
CA THR A 299 1.50 -32.69 23.73
C THR A 299 2.15 -31.38 24.18
N ALA A 300 1.55 -30.23 23.89
CA ALA A 300 2.17 -28.93 24.12
C ALA A 300 2.18 -28.56 25.62
N PRO A 301 3.27 -27.98 26.15
CA PRO A 301 3.32 -27.49 27.53
C PRO A 301 2.33 -26.35 27.76
N ARG A 302 1.62 -26.41 28.90
CA ARG A 302 0.65 -25.41 29.35
C ARG A 302 1.28 -24.48 30.39
N LEU A 303 2.27 -23.72 29.95
CA LEU A 303 3.06 -22.82 30.79
C LEU A 303 3.01 -21.40 30.24
N ALA A 304 3.14 -20.41 31.12
CA ALA A 304 3.26 -19.01 30.77
C ALA A 304 4.34 -18.32 31.59
N PHE A 305 5.04 -17.36 30.99
CA PHE A 305 6.02 -16.56 31.70
C PHE A 305 5.35 -15.48 32.54
N PRO A 306 5.81 -15.25 33.78
CA PRO A 306 5.31 -14.16 34.61
C PRO A 306 5.56 -12.80 33.95
N GLN A 307 4.63 -11.85 34.14
CA GLN A 307 4.78 -10.45 33.69
C GLN A 307 6.12 -9.85 34.13
N SER A 308 6.64 -10.20 35.31
CA SER A 308 7.90 -9.68 35.83
C SER A 308 9.13 -10.05 34.97
N GLU A 309 9.07 -11.17 34.24
CA GLU A 309 10.17 -11.62 33.37
C GLU A 309 10.16 -10.84 32.05
N ILE A 310 8.99 -10.43 31.56
CA ILE A 310 8.78 -9.75 30.27
C ILE A 310 8.08 -8.39 30.43
N ALA A 311 8.51 -7.64 31.45
CA ALA A 311 7.84 -6.41 31.89
C ALA A 311 7.72 -5.36 30.78
N SER A 312 8.74 -5.24 29.92
CA SER A 312 8.75 -4.29 28.79
C SER A 312 7.61 -4.58 27.81
N TYR A 313 7.36 -5.85 27.48
CA TYR A 313 6.29 -6.25 26.56
C TYR A 313 4.91 -5.94 27.13
N TRP A 314 4.71 -6.16 28.44
CA TRP A 314 3.47 -5.79 29.12
C TRP A 314 3.29 -4.27 29.22
N GLY A 315 4.39 -3.52 29.39
CA GLY A 315 4.39 -2.05 29.33
C GLY A 315 3.92 -1.56 27.96
N TYR A 316 4.48 -2.11 26.88
CA TYR A 316 4.10 -1.80 25.51
C TYR A 316 2.64 -2.12 25.23
N ALA A 317 2.16 -3.30 25.62
CA ALA A 317 0.76 -3.69 25.45
C ALA A 317 -0.22 -2.77 26.22
N ARG A 318 0.18 -2.25 27.39
CA ARG A 318 -0.63 -1.29 28.15
C ARG A 318 -0.66 0.10 27.52
N GLN A 319 0.44 0.51 26.90
CA GLN A 319 0.58 1.85 26.33
C GLN A 319 0.05 1.94 24.89
N PHE A 320 0.23 0.89 24.10
CA PHE A 320 -0.07 0.86 22.67
C PHE A 320 -1.02 -0.30 22.33
N THR A 321 -0.87 -0.92 21.16
CA THR A 321 -1.75 -1.99 20.71
C THR A 321 -1.12 -3.36 20.93
N LEU A 322 -1.90 -4.29 21.48
CA LEU A 322 -1.64 -5.74 21.50
C LEU A 322 -2.66 -6.45 20.60
N CYS A 323 -2.19 -7.26 19.66
CA CYS A 323 -3.07 -8.11 18.85
C CYS A 323 -3.28 -9.46 19.54
N ASP A 324 -4.52 -9.81 19.88
CA ASP A 324 -4.86 -11.08 20.52
C ASP A 324 -5.53 -12.10 19.60
N ASN A 325 -5.64 -11.75 18.32
CA ASN A 325 -6.16 -12.61 17.27
C ASN A 325 -5.16 -12.64 16.09
N TYR A 326 -3.87 -12.70 16.44
CA TYR A 326 -2.74 -12.74 15.50
C TYR A 326 -2.15 -14.14 15.38
N TYR A 327 -2.10 -14.69 14.17
CA TYR A 327 -1.66 -16.06 13.93
C TYR A 327 -0.37 -16.12 13.12
N THR A 328 0.41 -17.17 13.34
CA THR A 328 1.45 -17.55 12.38
C THR A 328 0.75 -17.97 11.07
N ASP A 329 1.36 -17.68 9.94
CA ASP A 329 0.74 -18.04 8.66
C ASP A 329 0.79 -19.54 8.44
N VAL A 330 1.91 -20.19 8.76
CA VAL A 330 2.08 -21.64 8.66
C VAL A 330 1.92 -22.30 10.03
N ALA A 331 1.15 -23.38 10.06
CA ALA A 331 0.95 -24.28 11.19
C ALA A 331 2.18 -25.14 11.49
N GLY A 332 3.31 -24.50 11.75
CA GLY A 332 4.60 -25.16 11.87
C GLY A 332 5.68 -24.21 12.37
N PRO A 333 6.96 -24.52 12.11
CA PRO A 333 8.10 -23.86 12.73
C PRO A 333 8.54 -22.57 12.02
N SER A 334 9.70 -22.04 12.41
CA SER A 334 10.27 -20.73 12.05
C SER A 334 10.42 -20.46 10.57
N THR A 335 11.13 -21.32 9.83
CA THR A 335 11.53 -21.06 8.44
C THR A 335 10.33 -20.79 7.53
N PRO A 336 9.26 -21.62 7.50
CA PRO A 336 8.11 -21.32 6.66
C PRO A 336 7.40 -20.01 7.06
N ASN A 337 7.38 -19.66 8.34
CA ASN A 337 6.76 -18.43 8.81
C ASN A 337 7.59 -17.18 8.49
N HIS A 338 8.92 -17.24 8.56
CA HIS A 338 9.76 -16.15 8.08
C HIS A 338 9.62 -15.92 6.57
N LEU A 339 9.48 -16.99 5.77
CA LEU A 339 9.21 -16.83 4.34
C LEU A 339 7.87 -16.11 4.09
N MET A 340 6.86 -16.35 4.93
CA MET A 340 5.60 -15.58 4.90
C MET A 340 5.82 -14.10 5.27
N LEU A 341 6.68 -13.79 6.23
CA LEU A 341 7.04 -12.38 6.58
C LEU A 341 7.80 -11.63 5.48
N ILE A 342 8.45 -12.33 4.54
CA ILE A 342 9.30 -11.72 3.51
C ILE A 342 8.64 -11.75 2.13
N MET A 343 7.95 -12.84 1.79
CA MET A 343 7.37 -13.08 0.46
C MET A 343 5.85 -13.25 0.47
N ALA A 344 5.21 -13.23 1.65
CA ALA A 344 3.83 -13.66 1.83
C ALA A 344 3.54 -15.04 1.20
N ASP A 345 4.57 -15.89 1.13
CA ASP A 345 4.48 -17.25 0.62
C ASP A 345 5.53 -18.17 1.23
N SER A 346 5.17 -19.43 1.42
CA SER A 346 6.06 -20.51 1.80
C SER A 346 5.67 -21.77 1.05
N LYS A 347 6.68 -22.44 0.49
CA LYS A 347 6.55 -23.80 -0.07
C LYS A 347 7.04 -24.87 0.89
N LEU A 348 7.13 -24.54 2.17
CA LEU A 348 7.54 -25.41 3.26
C LEU A 348 6.44 -25.42 4.32
N VAL A 349 6.24 -26.58 4.94
CA VAL A 349 5.44 -26.72 6.16
C VAL A 349 6.31 -26.94 7.40
N ASP A 350 7.56 -27.39 7.21
CA ASP A 350 8.55 -27.63 8.26
C ASP A 350 9.89 -27.00 7.89
N ASN A 351 10.74 -26.81 8.91
CA ASN A 351 12.11 -26.35 8.72
C ASN A 351 12.88 -27.34 7.82
N PRO A 352 13.63 -26.86 6.82
CA PRO A 352 14.51 -27.74 6.04
C PRO A 352 15.61 -28.32 6.96
N SER A 353 16.10 -29.53 6.67
CA SER A 353 16.99 -30.28 7.59
C SER A 353 18.15 -29.45 8.16
N THR A 354 18.54 -29.75 9.40
CA THR A 354 19.52 -29.03 10.26
C THR A 354 20.92 -28.80 9.66
N SER A 355 21.27 -29.42 8.53
CA SER A 355 22.55 -29.31 7.83
C SER A 355 22.73 -28.04 6.97
N TYR A 356 21.71 -27.18 6.87
CA TYR A 356 21.64 -26.08 5.89
C TYR A 356 22.73 -25.00 6.02
N ARG A 357 23.48 -24.92 7.14
CA ARG A 357 24.63 -24.01 7.27
C ARG A 357 25.82 -24.41 6.37
N LYS A 358 25.75 -25.52 5.64
CA LYS A 358 26.67 -25.89 4.55
C LYS A 358 25.85 -26.30 3.30
N HIS A 359 25.68 -25.37 2.35
CA HIS A 359 25.04 -25.59 1.04
C HIS A 359 25.52 -26.91 0.39
N PRO A 360 24.60 -27.79 -0.03
CA PRO A 360 23.63 -27.47 -1.09
C PRO A 360 22.19 -27.68 -0.60
N GLY A 361 21.52 -26.57 -0.25
CA GLY A 361 20.09 -26.56 0.09
C GLY A 361 19.19 -26.75 -1.15
N PRO A 362 17.85 -26.73 -0.97
CA PRO A 362 16.91 -26.64 -2.09
C PRO A 362 17.21 -25.41 -2.95
N ALA A 363 16.73 -25.39 -4.20
CA ALA A 363 16.83 -24.22 -5.06
C ALA A 363 16.26 -22.99 -4.34
N LEU A 364 16.98 -21.88 -4.37
CA LEU A 364 16.53 -20.61 -3.78
C LEU A 364 15.16 -20.24 -4.35
N TYR A 365 14.29 -19.69 -3.50
CA TYR A 365 13.00 -19.16 -3.93
C TYR A 365 13.23 -17.99 -4.88
N ASP A 366 12.75 -18.16 -6.12
CA ASP A 366 12.78 -17.15 -7.16
C ASP A 366 11.37 -16.61 -7.39
N GLN A 367 10.84 -15.97 -6.35
CA GLN A 367 9.50 -15.37 -6.35
C GLN A 367 9.59 -13.92 -5.85
N PRO A 368 8.61 -13.06 -6.20
CA PRO A 368 8.53 -11.72 -5.65
C PRO A 368 8.56 -11.72 -4.12
N SER A 369 9.25 -10.73 -3.56
CA SER A 369 9.35 -10.49 -2.13
C SER A 369 9.09 -9.02 -1.80
N LEU A 370 8.72 -8.70 -0.56
CA LEU A 370 8.57 -7.31 -0.12
C LEU A 370 9.87 -6.50 -0.35
N PRO A 371 11.08 -7.02 -0.03
CA PRO A 371 12.34 -6.41 -0.46
C PRO A 371 12.41 -6.02 -1.95
N SER A 372 11.99 -6.91 -2.86
CA SER A 372 12.02 -6.62 -4.29
C SER A 372 10.99 -5.55 -4.71
N GLN A 373 9.85 -5.45 -4.02
CA GLN A 373 8.88 -4.38 -4.26
C GLN A 373 9.38 -3.03 -3.75
N LEU A 374 10.03 -3.02 -2.58
CA LEU A 374 10.63 -1.81 -2.02
C LEU A 374 11.71 -1.26 -2.95
N ASP A 375 12.62 -2.11 -3.43
CA ASP A 375 13.64 -1.70 -4.41
C ASP A 375 13.00 -1.19 -5.72
N ALA A 376 11.95 -1.84 -6.22
CA ALA A 376 11.22 -1.37 -7.42
C ALA A 376 10.55 -0.01 -7.20
N ALA A 377 10.12 0.29 -5.97
CA ALA A 377 9.54 1.56 -5.55
C ALA A 377 10.59 2.58 -5.08
N ARG A 378 11.90 2.28 -5.19
CA ARG A 378 13.02 3.12 -4.71
C ARG A 378 12.95 3.42 -3.19
N LEU A 379 12.36 2.51 -2.43
CA LEU A 379 12.33 2.57 -0.97
C LEU A 379 13.44 1.69 -0.40
N SER A 380 14.13 2.22 0.60
CA SER A 380 15.25 1.51 1.21
C SER A 380 14.75 0.40 2.14
N TRP A 381 15.50 -0.71 2.17
CA TRP A 381 15.24 -1.78 3.10
C TRP A 381 16.52 -2.40 3.63
N THR A 382 16.47 -3.02 4.81
CA THR A 382 17.59 -3.81 5.32
C THR A 382 17.10 -4.97 6.19
N ASN A 383 17.79 -6.11 6.03
CA ASN A 383 17.69 -7.26 6.91
C ASN A 383 18.88 -7.27 7.88
N TYR A 384 18.56 -7.15 9.17
CA TYR A 384 19.51 -7.24 10.27
C TYR A 384 19.43 -8.64 10.89
N ASN A 385 20.43 -9.46 10.59
CA ASN A 385 20.63 -10.82 11.10
C ASN A 385 19.60 -11.90 10.70
N GLY A 386 18.60 -11.61 9.86
CA GLY A 386 17.58 -12.59 9.45
C GLY A 386 18.12 -13.66 8.51
N TYR A 387 18.13 -14.90 8.98
CA TYR A 387 18.67 -16.03 8.22
C TYR A 387 17.78 -16.46 7.05
N ALA A 388 16.47 -16.25 7.14
CA ALA A 388 15.50 -16.68 6.14
C ALA A 388 15.70 -16.00 4.77
N PHE A 389 16.31 -14.81 4.75
CA PHE A 389 16.65 -14.08 3.53
C PHE A 389 17.65 -14.84 2.64
N GLU A 390 18.43 -15.77 3.19
CA GLU A 390 19.36 -16.61 2.43
C GLU A 390 18.65 -17.69 1.60
N PHE A 391 17.37 -17.97 1.86
CA PHE A 391 16.57 -18.91 1.07
C PHE A 391 15.94 -18.27 -0.16
N ILE A 392 16.01 -16.94 -0.30
CA ILE A 392 15.35 -16.19 -1.37
C ILE A 392 16.42 -15.65 -2.31
N LYS A 393 16.31 -15.98 -3.60
CA LYS A 393 17.33 -15.64 -4.61
C LYS A 393 17.62 -14.14 -4.67
N TYR A 394 16.58 -13.31 -4.54
CA TYR A 394 16.70 -11.85 -4.59
C TYR A 394 17.48 -11.26 -3.41
N THR A 395 17.40 -11.89 -2.23
CA THR A 395 17.93 -11.34 -0.98
C THR A 395 19.12 -12.11 -0.43
N ALA A 396 19.50 -13.24 -1.03
CA ALA A 396 20.66 -14.02 -0.63
C ALA A 396 21.92 -13.13 -0.59
N GLY A 397 22.68 -13.23 0.50
CA GLY A 397 23.85 -12.38 0.77
C GLY A 397 23.55 -10.93 1.19
N LYS A 398 22.30 -10.48 1.21
CA LYS A 398 21.91 -9.11 1.65
C LYS A 398 21.56 -9.10 3.14
N LYS A 399 22.59 -9.15 4.00
CA LYS A 399 22.44 -9.16 5.47
C LYS A 399 23.42 -8.22 6.15
N ARG A 400 22.97 -7.52 7.18
CA ARG A 400 23.81 -6.78 8.14
C ARG A 400 23.76 -7.43 9.52
N PRO A 401 24.81 -7.29 10.36
CA PRO A 401 24.73 -7.70 11.76
C PRO A 401 23.71 -6.84 12.52
N TRP A 402 23.02 -7.40 13.51
CA TRP A 402 21.96 -6.68 14.22
C TRP A 402 22.46 -5.44 14.95
N GLN A 403 23.72 -5.43 15.39
CA GLN A 403 24.36 -4.29 16.05
C GLN A 403 24.40 -3.04 15.15
N GLN A 404 24.35 -3.21 13.83
CA GLN A 404 24.32 -2.10 12.88
C GLN A 404 23.00 -1.31 12.93
N PHE A 405 21.90 -1.92 13.39
CA PHE A 405 20.59 -1.27 13.43
C PHE A 405 20.60 0.04 14.25
N ALA A 406 21.15 0.01 15.46
CA ALA A 406 21.23 1.19 16.31
C ALA A 406 22.15 2.27 15.72
N THR A 407 23.22 1.87 15.04
CA THR A 407 24.12 2.78 14.32
C THR A 407 23.41 3.45 13.15
N ASP A 408 22.70 2.69 12.32
CA ASP A 408 21.94 3.21 11.18
C ASP A 408 20.84 4.16 11.65
N ALA A 409 20.13 3.81 12.73
CA ALA A 409 19.13 4.69 13.34
C ALA A 409 19.76 6.02 13.82
N ALA A 410 20.85 5.97 14.57
CA ALA A 410 21.53 7.17 15.08
C ALA A 410 22.12 8.06 13.98
N ALA A 411 22.47 7.49 12.83
CA ALA A 411 22.97 8.22 11.67
C ALA A 411 21.85 8.86 10.82
N GLY A 412 20.57 8.59 11.13
CA GLY A 412 19.44 9.00 10.27
C GLY A 412 19.33 8.17 8.98
N GLU A 413 19.95 7.00 8.95
CA GLU A 413 20.01 6.08 7.80
C GLU A 413 19.06 4.88 7.95
N LEU A 414 18.13 4.93 8.92
CA LEU A 414 17.16 3.86 9.11
C LEU A 414 16.35 3.65 7.82
N PRO A 415 16.27 2.42 7.27
CA PRO A 415 15.54 2.17 6.04
C PRO A 415 14.02 2.40 6.15
N SER A 416 13.33 2.48 5.01
CA SER A 416 11.86 2.48 4.97
C SER A 416 11.27 1.21 5.61
N VAL A 417 11.87 0.04 5.34
CA VAL A 417 11.51 -1.22 6.02
C VAL A 417 12.74 -1.93 6.56
N SER A 418 12.73 -2.23 7.85
CA SER A 418 13.79 -2.96 8.53
C SER A 418 13.25 -4.24 9.14
N TRP A 419 13.86 -5.38 8.84
CA TRP A 419 13.65 -6.61 9.61
C TRP A 419 14.80 -6.76 10.60
N LEU A 420 14.47 -6.96 11.87
CA LEU A 420 15.45 -7.00 12.95
C LEU A 420 15.31 -8.31 13.73
N TYR A 421 16.36 -9.12 13.66
CA TYR A 421 16.48 -10.41 14.35
C TYR A 421 17.61 -10.34 15.36
N ALA A 422 17.36 -10.89 16.54
CA ALA A 422 18.40 -11.01 17.56
C ALA A 422 19.37 -12.17 17.22
N ASP A 423 20.45 -12.31 17.98
CA ASP A 423 21.23 -13.55 17.98
C ASP A 423 20.61 -14.59 18.93
N GLU A 424 21.19 -15.79 18.95
CA GLU A 424 20.73 -16.94 19.75
C GLU A 424 20.54 -16.63 21.24
N ILE A 425 21.34 -15.75 21.82
CA ILE A 425 21.23 -15.42 23.26
C ILE A 425 20.06 -14.48 23.50
N MET A 426 19.77 -13.60 22.55
CA MET A 426 18.80 -12.53 22.68
C MET A 426 17.47 -12.80 21.96
N SER A 427 17.33 -13.89 21.21
CA SER A 427 16.14 -14.19 20.39
C SER A 427 14.92 -14.62 21.21
N GLU A 428 15.14 -15.09 22.43
CA GLU A 428 14.19 -15.81 23.32
C GLU A 428 13.99 -17.28 22.96
N HIS A 429 14.58 -17.76 21.85
CA HIS A 429 14.46 -19.16 21.43
C HIS A 429 14.89 -20.08 22.59
N PRO A 430 14.02 -20.99 23.04
CA PRO A 430 14.39 -21.96 24.08
C PRO A 430 15.65 -22.72 23.69
N ALA A 431 16.59 -22.89 24.62
CA ALA A 431 17.86 -23.54 24.27
C ALA A 431 17.73 -25.07 24.15
N ASP A 432 18.23 -25.62 23.05
CA ASP A 432 18.26 -27.07 22.76
C ASP A 432 19.14 -27.85 23.74
N THR A 433 20.24 -27.22 24.20
CA THR A 433 21.28 -27.86 25.00
C THR A 433 21.53 -27.13 26.32
N ALA A 434 22.07 -27.87 27.30
CA ALA A 434 22.50 -27.29 28.56
C ALA A 434 23.60 -26.23 28.38
N THR A 435 24.46 -26.39 27.37
CA THR A 435 25.52 -25.41 27.06
C THR A 435 24.93 -24.09 26.56
N GLN A 436 23.95 -24.12 25.65
CA GLN A 436 23.27 -22.91 25.18
C GLN A 436 22.54 -22.21 26.34
N ARG A 437 21.85 -22.97 27.20
CA ARG A 437 21.22 -22.41 28.42
C ARG A 437 22.23 -21.76 29.35
N ALA A 438 23.37 -22.41 29.59
CA ALA A 438 24.43 -21.86 30.42
C ALA A 438 25.05 -20.57 29.81
N ALA A 439 25.06 -20.45 28.47
CA ALA A 439 25.46 -19.23 27.76
C ALA A 439 24.38 -18.13 27.79
N GLY A 440 23.17 -18.45 28.25
CA GLY A 440 22.07 -17.50 28.44
C GLY A 440 20.96 -17.54 27.38
N ALA A 441 20.99 -18.50 26.45
CA ALA A 441 19.92 -18.68 25.47
C ALA A 441 18.62 -19.20 26.13
N GLY A 442 17.48 -18.80 25.56
CA GLY A 442 16.14 -19.06 26.09
C GLY A 442 15.73 -18.20 27.28
N ASP A 443 16.55 -17.23 27.69
CA ASP A 443 16.22 -16.29 28.77
C ASP A 443 15.31 -15.18 28.24
N VAL A 444 14.01 -15.26 28.56
CA VAL A 444 13.01 -14.31 28.05
C VAL A 444 13.19 -12.91 28.59
N ASN A 445 13.82 -12.76 29.77
CA ASN A 445 14.10 -11.45 30.35
C ASN A 445 15.18 -10.72 29.56
N LYS A 446 16.26 -11.42 29.21
CA LYS A 446 17.32 -10.87 28.34
C LYS A 446 16.78 -10.51 26.96
N GLY A 447 16.00 -11.40 26.35
CA GLY A 447 15.42 -11.13 25.04
C GLY A 447 14.45 -9.96 25.05
N SER A 448 13.64 -9.80 26.10
CA SER A 448 12.73 -8.67 26.27
C SER A 448 13.49 -7.35 26.49
N GLN A 449 14.57 -7.37 27.29
CA GLN A 449 15.45 -6.22 27.48
C GLN A 449 16.18 -5.84 26.19
N TRP A 450 16.63 -6.82 25.40
CA TRP A 450 17.23 -6.57 24.10
C TRP A 450 16.23 -5.85 23.19
N THR A 451 14.99 -6.35 23.08
CA THR A 451 13.96 -5.69 22.27
C THR A 451 13.71 -4.26 22.74
N ALA A 452 13.63 -4.05 24.06
CA ALA A 452 13.48 -2.72 24.63
C ALA A 452 14.64 -1.78 24.28
N SER A 453 15.88 -2.28 24.26
CA SER A 453 17.04 -1.48 23.84
C SER A 453 16.99 -1.09 22.36
N GLN A 454 16.43 -1.93 21.49
CA GLN A 454 16.26 -1.60 20.06
C GLN A 454 15.18 -0.55 19.85
N VAL A 455 14.05 -0.68 20.56
CA VAL A 455 13.00 0.35 20.59
C VAL A 455 13.57 1.68 21.09
N GLN A 456 14.35 1.65 22.17
CA GLN A 456 15.00 2.84 22.71
C GLN A 456 16.00 3.45 21.72
N ALA A 457 16.72 2.66 20.93
CA ALA A 457 17.63 3.18 19.91
C ALA A 457 16.89 4.03 18.87
N VAL A 458 15.71 3.58 18.41
CA VAL A 458 14.85 4.35 17.48
C VAL A 458 14.34 5.64 18.13
N VAL A 459 13.90 5.57 19.39
CA VAL A 459 13.41 6.75 20.13
C VAL A 459 14.53 7.76 20.34
N SER A 460 15.70 7.32 20.81
CA SER A 460 16.88 8.16 21.05
C SER A 460 17.42 8.81 19.77
N ALA A 461 17.22 8.18 18.62
CA ALA A 461 17.55 8.73 17.30
C ALA A 461 16.56 9.82 16.83
N GLY A 462 15.51 10.12 17.60
CA GLY A 462 14.50 11.12 17.24
C GLY A 462 13.50 10.66 16.16
N LEU A 463 13.45 9.35 15.87
CA LEU A 463 12.63 8.79 14.78
C LEU A 463 11.19 8.47 15.21
N TRP A 464 10.86 8.60 16.51
CA TRP A 464 9.57 8.18 17.06
C TRP A 464 8.37 8.74 16.29
N ALA A 465 8.38 10.03 15.92
CA ALA A 465 7.26 10.68 15.23
C ALA A 465 6.92 10.08 13.85
N LYS A 466 7.80 9.24 13.31
CA LYS A 466 7.79 8.73 11.94
C LYS A 466 7.90 7.21 11.83
N VAL A 467 7.77 6.48 12.94
CA VAL A 467 8.02 5.02 12.96
C VAL A 467 6.77 4.22 13.32
N ALA A 468 6.66 3.03 12.74
CA ALA A 468 5.89 1.92 13.28
C ALA A 468 6.84 0.77 13.61
N ILE A 469 6.84 0.33 14.86
CA ILE A 469 7.60 -0.82 15.33
C ILE A 469 6.61 -1.96 15.59
N LEU A 470 6.77 -3.04 14.85
CA LEU A 470 5.93 -4.24 14.87
C LEU A 470 6.77 -5.35 15.50
N ILE A 471 6.39 -5.80 16.71
CA ILE A 471 7.11 -6.86 17.44
C ILE A 471 6.23 -8.11 17.37
N THR A 472 6.77 -9.20 16.84
CA THR A 472 6.06 -10.48 16.75
C THR A 472 7.01 -11.66 16.97
N TRP A 473 6.46 -12.85 17.16
CA TRP A 473 7.21 -14.10 17.24
C TRP A 473 7.01 -14.88 15.94
N ASP A 474 8.05 -15.55 15.50
CA ASP A 474 8.11 -16.29 14.24
C ASP A 474 7.16 -17.50 14.20
N ASP A 475 7.03 -18.24 15.30
CA ASP A 475 6.15 -19.39 15.41
C ASP A 475 5.62 -19.63 16.83
N TRP A 476 4.78 -20.67 16.96
CA TRP A 476 4.06 -21.04 18.18
C TRP A 476 4.94 -21.61 19.32
N GLY A 477 6.21 -21.90 19.06
CA GLY A 477 7.24 -22.37 19.99
C GLY A 477 6.94 -23.69 20.67
N GLY A 478 5.98 -24.46 20.13
CA GLY A 478 5.55 -25.70 20.73
C GLY A 478 4.73 -25.51 22.01
N TRP A 479 4.37 -24.26 22.34
CA TRP A 479 3.59 -23.90 23.52
C TRP A 479 2.10 -24.05 23.25
N TRP A 480 1.36 -24.47 24.28
CA TRP A 480 -0.09 -24.57 24.15
C TRP A 480 -0.74 -23.18 24.16
N ASP A 481 -1.66 -22.95 23.24
CA ASP A 481 -2.59 -21.82 23.22
C ASP A 481 -4.01 -22.38 23.15
N HIS A 482 -4.95 -21.76 23.88
CA HIS A 482 -6.31 -22.27 24.00
C HIS A 482 -7.17 -22.02 22.76
N VAL A 483 -6.76 -21.10 21.88
CA VAL A 483 -7.54 -20.74 20.69
C VAL A 483 -7.17 -21.69 19.54
N ALA A 484 -8.18 -22.35 18.99
CA ALA A 484 -8.02 -23.10 17.75
C ALA A 484 -7.99 -22.12 16.57
N PRO A 485 -6.91 -22.10 15.75
CA PRO A 485 -6.80 -21.18 14.64
C PRO A 485 -7.68 -21.62 13.45
N PRO A 486 -8.24 -20.66 12.68
CA PRO A 486 -9.05 -20.98 11.50
C PRO A 486 -8.25 -21.75 10.43
N GLU A 487 -8.84 -22.81 9.87
CA GLU A 487 -8.29 -23.52 8.70
C GLU A 487 -8.73 -22.79 7.42
N VAL A 488 -7.80 -22.14 6.73
CA VAL A 488 -8.03 -21.42 5.47
C VAL A 488 -7.24 -21.99 4.30
N GLU A 489 -6.23 -22.82 4.57
CA GLU A 489 -5.41 -23.46 3.55
C GLU A 489 -4.91 -24.82 4.07
N LYS A 490 -4.91 -25.85 3.21
CA LYS A 490 -4.41 -27.20 3.53
C LYS A 490 -3.05 -27.45 2.92
N TRP A 491 -2.25 -28.26 3.59
CA TRP A 491 -1.00 -28.78 3.06
C TRP A 491 -1.25 -29.93 2.08
N LYS A 492 -0.18 -30.41 1.42
CA LYS A 492 -0.23 -31.43 0.36
C LYS A 492 -0.77 -32.78 0.84
N ASP A 493 -0.65 -33.08 2.12
CA ASP A 493 -1.16 -34.29 2.77
C ASP A 493 -2.56 -34.09 3.40
N GLY A 494 -3.18 -32.92 3.19
CA GLY A 494 -4.54 -32.60 3.63
C GLY A 494 -4.65 -32.02 5.05
N THR A 495 -3.55 -31.91 5.77
CA THR A 495 -3.50 -31.27 7.10
C THR A 495 -3.61 -29.74 6.98
N GLN A 496 -3.91 -29.06 8.07
CA GLN A 496 -4.00 -27.59 8.10
C GLN A 496 -2.63 -26.97 7.83
N PHE A 497 -2.53 -26.14 6.80
CA PHE A 497 -1.34 -25.35 6.50
C PHE A 497 -1.45 -23.95 7.08
N ARG A 498 -2.56 -23.24 6.81
CA ARG A 498 -2.86 -21.92 7.38
C ARG A 498 -4.23 -21.92 8.04
N TYR A 499 -4.43 -21.20 9.13
CA TYR A 499 -3.40 -20.50 9.94
C TYR A 499 -2.72 -21.45 10.93
N GLY A 500 -1.56 -21.06 11.44
CA GLY A 500 -0.88 -21.74 12.53
C GLY A 500 -1.26 -21.24 13.91
N GLY A 501 -0.40 -21.50 14.90
CA GLY A 501 -0.67 -21.13 16.30
C GLY A 501 -0.74 -19.61 16.48
N ARG A 502 -1.48 -19.18 17.51
CA ARG A 502 -1.55 -17.77 17.86
C ARG A 502 -0.25 -17.34 18.54
N VAL A 503 0.32 -16.22 18.08
CA VAL A 503 1.53 -15.61 18.65
C VAL A 503 1.24 -14.15 19.01
N PRO A 504 1.96 -13.56 19.97
CA PRO A 504 1.73 -12.15 20.29
C PRO A 504 2.18 -11.25 19.13
N CYS A 505 1.48 -10.15 18.92
CA CYS A 505 1.97 -9.04 18.09
C CYS A 505 1.72 -7.72 18.83
N LEU A 506 2.77 -6.93 19.00
CA LEU A 506 2.72 -5.59 19.58
C LEU A 506 2.93 -4.57 18.47
N VAL A 507 2.12 -3.52 18.46
CA VAL A 507 2.25 -2.41 17.52
C VAL A 507 2.56 -1.14 18.32
N LEU A 508 3.79 -0.65 18.17
CA LEU A 508 4.29 0.56 18.81
C LEU A 508 4.45 1.65 17.76
N SER A 509 3.74 2.76 17.93
CA SER A 509 3.87 3.93 17.07
C SER A 509 3.25 5.12 17.77
N PRO A 510 3.66 6.37 17.48
CA PRO A 510 2.86 7.56 17.80
C PRO A 510 1.42 7.47 17.28
N TYR A 511 1.18 6.64 16.24
CA TYR A 511 -0.13 6.47 15.61
C TYR A 511 -0.77 5.10 15.92
N ALA A 512 -0.19 4.28 16.79
CA ALA A 512 -0.85 3.07 17.28
C ALA A 512 -1.99 3.46 18.24
N ARG A 513 -3.08 2.71 18.29
CA ARG A 513 -4.15 2.97 19.27
C ARG A 513 -3.62 2.74 20.69
N ALA A 514 -3.88 3.70 21.58
CA ALA A 514 -3.38 3.65 22.95
C ALA A 514 -4.12 2.59 23.79
N GLY A 515 -3.37 1.72 24.47
CA GLY A 515 -3.89 0.68 25.37
C GLY A 515 -4.97 -0.21 24.75
N TYR A 516 -4.86 -0.48 23.45
CA TYR A 516 -5.87 -1.17 22.66
C TYR A 516 -5.53 -2.65 22.51
N VAL A 517 -6.54 -3.52 22.61
CA VAL A 517 -6.39 -4.94 22.28
C VAL A 517 -7.13 -5.22 20.99
N SER A 518 -6.39 -5.33 19.88
CA SER A 518 -6.97 -5.68 18.58
C SER A 518 -7.55 -7.08 18.63
N LYS A 519 -8.81 -7.17 18.17
CA LYS A 519 -9.56 -8.42 17.98
C LYS A 519 -9.63 -8.84 16.52
N ALA A 520 -9.16 -8.00 15.61
CA ALA A 520 -9.15 -8.29 14.19
C ALA A 520 -8.20 -9.46 13.91
N LEU A 521 -8.55 -10.30 12.93
CA LEU A 521 -7.68 -11.40 12.53
C LEU A 521 -6.48 -10.80 11.80
N HIS A 522 -5.29 -11.08 12.31
CA HIS A 522 -4.03 -10.67 11.71
C HIS A 522 -3.09 -11.88 11.55
N SER A 523 -2.08 -11.75 10.70
CA SER A 523 -0.99 -12.72 10.58
C SER A 523 0.32 -12.08 10.14
N HIS A 524 1.35 -12.90 9.89
CA HIS A 524 2.61 -12.42 9.30
C HIS A 524 2.41 -11.71 7.97
N VAL A 525 1.49 -12.21 7.14
CA VAL A 525 1.08 -11.56 5.89
C VAL A 525 0.43 -10.19 6.14
N SER A 526 -0.27 -9.97 7.26
CA SER A 526 -0.80 -8.64 7.61
C SER A 526 0.32 -7.61 7.84
N LEU A 527 1.51 -8.02 8.32
CA LEU A 527 2.65 -7.09 8.43
C LEU A 527 3.19 -6.70 7.05
N VAL A 528 3.23 -7.65 6.11
CA VAL A 528 3.60 -7.39 4.70
C VAL A 528 2.58 -6.45 4.07
N LYS A 529 1.29 -6.72 4.28
CA LYS A 529 0.19 -5.90 3.78
C LYS A 529 0.16 -4.50 4.39
N PHE A 530 0.51 -4.35 5.67
CA PHE A 530 0.72 -3.05 6.29
C PHE A 530 1.82 -2.26 5.57
N CYS A 531 2.97 -2.87 5.26
CA CYS A 531 4.01 -2.20 4.46
C CYS A 531 3.49 -1.82 3.06
N GLU A 532 2.73 -2.70 2.39
CA GLU A 532 2.11 -2.37 1.10
C GLU A 532 1.22 -1.14 1.20
N ALA A 533 0.32 -1.10 2.19
CA ALA A 533 -0.61 0.01 2.39
C ALA A 533 0.11 1.30 2.80
N ASN A 534 1.08 1.21 3.71
CA ASN A 534 1.82 2.37 4.22
C ASN A 534 2.63 3.08 3.13
N PHE A 535 3.25 2.30 2.23
CA PHE A 535 4.14 2.80 1.19
C PHE A 535 3.51 2.85 -0.22
N GLY A 536 2.23 2.50 -0.35
CA GLY A 536 1.54 2.51 -1.64
C GLY A 536 2.05 1.45 -2.63
N LEU A 537 2.53 0.30 -2.12
CA LEU A 537 3.01 -0.80 -2.95
C LEU A 537 1.85 -1.66 -3.47
N PRO A 538 1.95 -2.26 -4.67
CA PRO A 538 0.95 -3.20 -5.15
C PRO A 538 0.97 -4.48 -4.31
N SER A 539 -0.15 -5.22 -4.30
CA SER A 539 -0.16 -6.51 -3.62
C SER A 539 0.80 -7.53 -4.25
N LEU A 540 1.70 -8.05 -3.42
CA LEU A 540 2.74 -9.01 -3.76
C LEU A 540 2.19 -10.30 -4.36
N ASN A 541 1.10 -10.82 -3.78
CA ASN A 541 0.42 -12.01 -4.28
C ASN A 541 -1.03 -12.07 -3.77
N ALA A 542 -1.73 -13.18 -4.04
CA ALA A 542 -3.12 -13.37 -3.63
C ALA A 542 -3.33 -13.32 -2.11
N ARG A 543 -2.33 -13.70 -1.30
CA ARG A 543 -2.42 -13.66 0.17
C ARG A 543 -2.39 -12.22 0.67
N THR A 544 -1.46 -11.38 0.21
CA THR A 544 -1.45 -9.96 0.62
C THR A 544 -2.66 -9.20 0.06
N LYS A 545 -3.16 -9.57 -1.12
CA LYS A 545 -4.41 -9.01 -1.67
C LYS A 545 -5.64 -9.29 -0.77
N ALA A 546 -5.67 -10.44 -0.12
CA ALA A 546 -6.78 -10.87 0.73
C ALA A 546 -6.58 -10.58 2.22
N SER A 547 -5.41 -10.08 2.61
CA SER A 547 -5.06 -9.75 3.99
C SER A 547 -5.53 -8.35 4.37
N ASP A 548 -5.79 -8.14 5.65
CA ASP A 548 -5.92 -6.81 6.25
C ASP A 548 -4.54 -6.11 6.33
N ALA A 549 -4.54 -4.78 6.44
CA ALA A 549 -3.34 -3.97 6.62
C ALA A 549 -3.17 -3.48 8.06
N MET A 550 -3.68 -4.22 9.05
CA MET A 550 -3.68 -3.85 10.47
C MET A 550 -4.37 -2.52 10.78
N GLU A 551 -5.37 -2.13 9.99
CA GLU A 551 -5.99 -0.80 10.05
C GLU A 551 -6.63 -0.51 11.42
N ASP A 552 -7.11 -1.53 12.11
CA ASP A 552 -7.70 -1.38 13.45
C ASP A 552 -6.63 -1.09 14.53
N CYS A 553 -5.36 -1.40 14.29
CA CYS A 553 -4.28 -1.17 15.23
C CYS A 553 -3.79 0.28 15.24
N PHE A 554 -4.14 1.06 14.21
CA PHE A 554 -3.68 2.44 14.02
C PHE A 554 -4.83 3.45 14.03
N ASP A 555 -4.50 4.66 14.45
CA ASP A 555 -5.25 5.88 14.17
C ASP A 555 -4.24 6.92 13.68
N LEU A 556 -4.13 7.10 12.36
CA LEU A 556 -3.18 8.02 11.73
C LEU A 556 -3.59 9.50 11.89
N THR A 557 -4.80 9.75 12.39
CA THR A 557 -5.34 11.10 12.62
C THR A 557 -5.12 11.58 14.05
N GLN A 558 -4.82 10.67 14.97
CA GLN A 558 -4.62 11.00 16.38
C GLN A 558 -3.42 11.92 16.60
N LYS A 559 -3.42 12.61 17.74
CA LYS A 559 -2.23 13.30 18.24
C LYS A 559 -1.15 12.25 18.54
N PRO A 560 0.10 12.42 18.02
CA PRO A 560 1.19 11.49 18.29
C PRO A 560 1.30 11.12 19.78
N LEU A 561 1.20 9.83 20.09
CA LEU A 561 1.44 9.31 21.43
C LEU A 561 2.91 9.57 21.84
N PRO A 562 3.19 9.75 23.14
CA PRO A 562 4.56 9.81 23.61
C PRO A 562 5.29 8.49 23.35
N PRO A 563 6.64 8.51 23.27
CA PRO A 563 7.42 7.30 23.15
C PRO A 563 7.18 6.35 24.35
N PRO A 564 7.49 5.05 24.20
CA PRO A 564 7.42 4.09 25.30
C PRO A 564 8.26 4.56 26.50
N GLN A 565 7.74 4.39 27.72
CA GLN A 565 8.44 4.73 28.96
C GLN A 565 9.29 3.60 29.51
#